data_AF-A0A832YNP7-F1
#
_entry.id   AF-A0A832YNP7-F1
#
_cell.length_a   1.000
_cell.length_b   1.000
_cell.length_c   1.000
_cell.angle_alpha   90.00
_cell.angle_beta   90.00
_cell.angle_gamma   90.00
#
_symmetry.space_group_name_H-M   'P 1'
#
loop_
_entity.id
_entity.type
_entity.pdbx_description
1 polymer ?
#
loop_
_entity_poly.entity_id
_entity_poly.type
_entity_poly.pdbx_seq_one_letter_code
_entity_poly.pdbx_strand_id
1 'polypeptide(L)'
;MDNSSNEKLIEILDILSQYDRPVGAKIIADELKKRGYELGERAVRYHLQLLDEKNLTEKFGYYGRVITEKGLDELNKANIIYRIGSIFSQIMEKLYLSDFPKKVIINKTVVEANPDELKELVLKVVDSGFSIGNYVNIRENKGFNNINTTVETLCSINFDNFLMKNGIYSMIRYGGVVKFEDYKPVAFEGVIEFSKSSIDPLEAFITRGKTDVLGIIENGEGYLPANFRTIPKIVLNKFENLLKQDVLNGVLSYGEDNVLGLGLNEGEIGVVLVGGLTPICPLAENEFPIKINAATEIIDISKMNIVNKKYLKPTNGRGTVKIMPVLSKMLSMIHRVDYSIENERGNVLINTGYVDKKYEDEVLDILKECFKSKTLISDRIGFEIKRDLLIINTLCSSTIDGILIKCGVPVMPYYGGILEIAKNRFIDMIAYEGTSLDPHEVFFNKVDGKNTILSGVRKVPMAAQEDLINIVNELGWTGLHKIGKPNNDICGVKVEKNMLGFVSFGGVNPFAIIKNNNIPIKILALHDIKEYSELIHLKELI
;
A
#
# COMPACT_ATOMS: atom_id res chain seq x y z
N MET A 1 -31.38 1.24 -1.42
CA MET A 1 -31.06 1.51 -2.83
C MET A 1 -30.25 0.34 -3.33
N ASP A 2 -30.65 -0.23 -4.47
CA ASP A 2 -30.03 -1.42 -5.05
C ASP A 2 -28.55 -1.15 -5.39
N ASN A 3 -27.63 -2.04 -5.01
CA ASN A 3 -26.17 -1.82 -5.15
C ASN A 3 -25.76 -1.49 -6.60
N SER A 4 -26.47 -2.02 -7.60
CA SER A 4 -26.17 -1.74 -9.02
C SER A 4 -26.48 -0.31 -9.46
N SER A 5 -27.37 0.41 -8.75
CA SER A 5 -27.70 1.80 -9.06
C SER A 5 -26.60 2.76 -8.61
N ASN A 6 -25.88 2.41 -7.53
CA ASN A 6 -24.79 3.24 -7.02
C ASN A 6 -23.52 3.09 -7.87
N GLU A 7 -23.20 1.87 -8.33
CA GLU A 7 -22.08 1.62 -9.25
C GLU A 7 -22.21 2.44 -10.55
N LYS A 8 -23.41 2.49 -11.13
CA LYS A 8 -23.69 3.29 -12.35
C LYS A 8 -23.49 4.79 -12.15
N LEU A 9 -23.82 5.32 -10.98
CA LEU A 9 -23.62 6.75 -10.67
C LEU A 9 -22.14 7.09 -10.57
N ILE A 10 -21.35 6.21 -9.96
CA ILE A 10 -19.89 6.38 -9.84
C ILE A 10 -19.22 6.28 -11.20
N GLU A 11 -19.63 5.32 -12.03
CA GLU A 11 -19.08 5.19 -13.38
C GLU A 11 -19.35 6.43 -14.24
N ILE A 12 -20.54 7.05 -14.08
CA ILE A 12 -20.87 8.31 -14.77
C ILE A 12 -19.97 9.45 -14.29
N LEU A 13 -19.70 9.55 -12.99
CA LEU A 13 -18.75 10.52 -12.45
C LEU A 13 -17.33 10.27 -12.98
N ASP A 14 -16.91 9.00 -13.06
CA ASP A 14 -15.60 8.62 -13.60
C ASP A 14 -15.44 9.08 -15.04
N ILE A 15 -16.43 8.80 -15.89
CA ILE A 15 -16.45 9.27 -17.28
C ILE A 15 -16.34 10.79 -17.33
N LEU A 16 -17.13 11.51 -16.53
CA LEU A 16 -17.10 12.98 -16.52
C LEU A 16 -15.74 13.55 -16.08
N SER A 17 -15.03 12.88 -15.18
CA SER A 17 -13.71 13.31 -14.70
C SER A 17 -12.60 13.27 -15.75
N GLN A 18 -12.80 12.52 -16.83
CA GLN A 18 -11.83 12.34 -17.91
C GLN A 18 -11.92 13.42 -18.99
N TYR A 19 -12.85 14.38 -18.87
CA TYR A 19 -13.04 15.45 -19.85
C TYR A 19 -12.94 16.83 -19.20
N ASP A 20 -12.09 17.68 -19.76
CA ASP A 20 -11.99 19.10 -19.38
C ASP A 20 -13.13 19.98 -19.98
N ARG A 21 -14.26 19.37 -20.34
CA ARG A 21 -15.39 20.04 -21.01
C ARG A 21 -16.73 19.41 -20.64
N PRO A 22 -17.85 20.13 -20.79
CA PRO A 22 -19.18 19.55 -20.60
C PRO A 22 -19.43 18.33 -21.49
N VAL A 23 -19.95 17.25 -20.91
CA VAL A 23 -20.22 15.99 -21.62
C VAL A 23 -21.72 15.69 -21.64
N GLY A 24 -22.24 15.40 -22.82
CA GLY A 24 -23.64 15.05 -23.03
C GLY A 24 -23.97 13.59 -22.70
N ALA A 25 -25.25 13.33 -22.39
CA ALA A 25 -25.72 12.00 -22.00
C ALA A 25 -25.49 10.90 -23.07
N LYS A 26 -25.43 11.27 -24.35
CA LYS A 26 -25.12 10.33 -25.44
C LYS A 26 -23.69 9.81 -25.35
N ILE A 27 -22.72 10.70 -25.19
CA ILE A 27 -21.30 10.34 -25.04
C ILE A 27 -21.13 9.47 -23.80
N ILE A 28 -21.76 9.85 -22.69
CA ILE A 28 -21.70 9.09 -21.44
C ILE A 28 -22.32 7.70 -21.62
N ALA A 29 -23.46 7.57 -22.31
CA ALA A 29 -24.07 6.27 -22.61
C ALA A 29 -23.16 5.38 -23.47
N ASP A 30 -22.49 5.95 -24.47
CA ASP A 30 -21.56 5.23 -25.34
C ASP A 30 -20.32 4.75 -24.55
N GLU A 31 -19.78 5.59 -23.65
CA GLU A 31 -18.68 5.20 -22.75
C GLU A 31 -19.11 4.13 -21.74
N LEU A 32 -20.27 4.28 -21.11
CA LEU A 32 -20.85 3.27 -20.21
C LEU A 32 -21.02 1.93 -20.90
N LYS A 33 -21.47 1.92 -22.16
CA LYS A 33 -21.61 0.70 -22.95
C LYS A 33 -20.27 0.01 -23.18
N LYS A 34 -19.19 0.77 -23.43
CA LYS A 34 -17.83 0.21 -23.54
C LYS A 34 -17.36 -0.41 -22.21
N ARG A 35 -17.79 0.16 -21.09
CA ARG A 35 -17.52 -0.31 -19.72
C ARG A 35 -18.45 -1.45 -19.27
N GLY A 36 -19.30 -1.99 -20.16
CA GLY A 36 -20.18 -3.13 -19.88
C GLY A 36 -21.52 -2.76 -19.24
N TYR A 37 -21.86 -1.47 -19.14
CA TYR A 37 -23.14 -0.99 -18.65
C TYR A 37 -24.11 -0.73 -19.81
N GLU A 38 -25.17 -1.53 -19.92
CA GLU A 38 -26.22 -1.32 -20.92
C GLU A 38 -27.21 -0.22 -20.50
N LEU A 39 -26.75 1.03 -20.49
CA LEU A 39 -27.56 2.20 -20.17
C LEU A 39 -27.82 3.04 -21.43
N GLY A 40 -29.09 3.20 -21.79
CA GLY A 40 -29.49 4.14 -22.84
C GLY A 40 -29.41 5.60 -22.39
N GLU A 41 -29.34 6.53 -23.35
CA GLU A 41 -29.20 7.98 -23.10
C GLU A 41 -30.27 8.54 -22.13
N ARG A 42 -31.50 8.03 -22.18
CA ARG A 42 -32.58 8.43 -21.26
C ARG A 42 -32.28 8.05 -19.80
N ALA A 43 -31.73 6.86 -19.57
CA ALA A 43 -31.36 6.40 -18.24
C ALA A 43 -30.14 7.17 -17.72
N VAL A 44 -29.18 7.49 -18.59
CA VAL A 44 -28.04 8.36 -18.25
C VAL A 44 -28.51 9.76 -17.86
N ARG A 45 -29.47 10.35 -18.59
CA ARG A 45 -30.06 11.64 -18.20
C ARG A 45 -30.69 11.61 -16.80
N TYR A 46 -31.36 10.52 -16.45
CA TYR A 46 -31.93 10.33 -15.12
C TYR A 46 -30.85 10.26 -14.04
N HIS A 47 -29.79 9.47 -14.25
CA HIS A 47 -28.66 9.39 -13.34
C HIS A 47 -27.93 10.73 -13.18
N LEU A 48 -27.72 11.47 -14.28
CA LEU A 48 -27.14 12.82 -14.23
C LEU A 48 -28.00 13.77 -13.42
N GLN A 49 -29.33 13.67 -13.51
CA GLN A 49 -30.21 14.49 -12.68
C GLN A 49 -30.06 14.17 -11.18
N LEU A 50 -29.91 12.89 -10.82
CA LEU A 50 -29.62 12.49 -9.44
C LEU A 50 -28.25 12.99 -8.96
N LEU A 51 -27.25 13.05 -9.84
CA LEU A 51 -25.93 13.59 -9.54
C LEU A 51 -25.97 15.12 -9.38
N ASP A 52 -26.75 15.81 -10.23
CA ASP A 52 -27.01 17.24 -10.15
C ASP A 52 -27.67 17.57 -8.79
N GLU A 53 -28.69 16.80 -8.37
CA GLU A 53 -29.37 16.95 -7.07
C GLU A 53 -28.44 16.75 -5.85
N LYS A 54 -27.38 15.96 -6.02
CA LYS A 54 -26.34 15.74 -4.98
C LYS A 54 -25.22 16.78 -5.03
N ASN A 55 -25.27 17.73 -5.97
CA ASN A 55 -24.21 18.69 -6.31
C ASN A 55 -22.88 18.01 -6.70
N LEU A 56 -22.94 16.81 -7.28
CA LEU A 56 -21.76 16.07 -7.77
C LEU A 56 -21.46 16.41 -9.24
N THR A 57 -22.47 16.86 -9.97
CA THR A 57 -22.33 17.36 -11.33
C THR A 57 -23.05 18.70 -11.45
N GLU A 58 -22.61 19.50 -12.42
CA GLU A 58 -23.23 20.78 -12.76
C GLU A 58 -23.59 20.81 -14.24
N LYS A 59 -24.80 21.29 -14.53
CA LYS A 59 -25.35 21.33 -15.89
C LYS A 59 -24.97 22.63 -16.60
N PHE A 60 -24.25 22.50 -17.71
CA PHE A 60 -23.90 23.61 -18.60
C PHE A 60 -24.83 23.65 -19.82
N GLY A 61 -26.07 24.14 -19.60
CA GLY A 61 -27.05 24.33 -20.67
C GLY A 61 -27.33 23.06 -21.50
N TYR A 62 -27.23 23.17 -22.83
CA TYR A 62 -27.35 22.04 -23.77
C TYR A 62 -26.02 21.30 -24.01
N TYR A 63 -24.89 21.83 -23.51
CA TYR A 63 -23.56 21.29 -23.77
C TYR A 63 -23.26 20.04 -22.94
N GLY A 64 -23.92 19.84 -21.80
CA GLY A 64 -23.80 18.63 -20.99
C GLY A 64 -23.66 18.90 -19.50
N ARG A 65 -22.98 18.00 -18.80
CA ARG A 65 -22.57 18.16 -17.39
C ARG A 65 -21.06 18.23 -17.28
N VAL A 66 -20.60 18.94 -16.26
CA VAL A 66 -19.22 18.89 -15.76
C VAL A 66 -19.27 18.31 -14.35
N ILE A 67 -18.24 17.56 -13.97
CA ILE A 67 -18.11 17.09 -12.59
C ILE A 67 -17.71 18.26 -11.69
N THR A 68 -18.32 18.39 -10.52
CA THR A 68 -17.92 19.44 -9.55
C THR A 68 -16.71 18.99 -8.74
N GLU A 69 -16.06 19.89 -8.01
CA GLU A 69 -15.05 19.47 -7.02
C GLU A 69 -15.61 18.45 -6.02
N LYS A 70 -16.85 18.64 -5.56
CA LYS A 70 -17.56 17.69 -4.69
C LYS A 70 -17.80 16.35 -5.37
N GLY A 71 -18.06 16.35 -6.67
CA GLY A 71 -18.19 15.17 -7.52
C GLY A 71 -16.89 14.41 -7.73
N LEU A 72 -15.80 15.14 -8.00
CA LEU A 72 -14.44 14.58 -8.08
C LEU A 72 -14.04 13.96 -6.75
N ASP A 73 -14.35 14.67 -5.66
CA ASP A 73 -14.29 14.15 -4.32
C ASP A 73 -15.12 12.86 -4.24
N GLU A 74 -16.41 12.85 -4.60
CA GLU A 74 -17.26 11.65 -4.48
C GLU A 74 -16.85 10.46 -5.34
N LEU A 75 -16.28 10.73 -6.51
CA LEU A 75 -15.63 9.73 -7.35
C LEU A 75 -14.40 9.13 -6.64
N ASN A 76 -13.52 9.98 -6.11
CA ASN A 76 -12.40 9.55 -5.29
C ASN A 76 -12.85 8.76 -4.04
N LYS A 77 -14.02 9.12 -3.50
CA LYS A 77 -14.64 8.54 -2.30
C LYS A 77 -15.32 7.19 -2.54
N ALA A 78 -15.80 6.87 -3.75
CA ALA A 78 -16.48 5.61 -4.03
C ALA A 78 -15.57 4.51 -4.62
N ASN A 79 -14.39 4.89 -5.11
CA ASN A 79 -13.47 3.99 -5.81
C ASN A 79 -12.50 3.21 -4.91
N ILE A 80 -12.66 3.12 -3.58
CA ILE A 80 -11.64 2.47 -2.72
C ILE A 80 -11.56 0.95 -2.87
N ILE A 81 -12.69 0.27 -3.09
CA ILE A 81 -12.68 -1.16 -3.48
C ILE A 81 -12.16 -1.32 -4.91
N TYR A 82 -12.46 -0.37 -5.81
CA TYR A 82 -11.88 -0.36 -7.13
C TYR A 82 -10.36 -0.13 -7.08
N ARG A 83 -9.84 0.63 -6.09
CA ARG A 83 -8.42 0.89 -5.88
C ARG A 83 -7.62 -0.35 -5.47
N ILE A 84 -8.18 -1.25 -4.67
CA ILE A 84 -7.55 -2.56 -4.44
C ILE A 84 -7.65 -3.35 -5.74
N GLY A 85 -6.49 -3.63 -6.34
CA GLY A 85 -6.44 -4.24 -7.66
C GLY A 85 -6.66 -3.26 -8.82
N SER A 86 -6.96 -1.97 -8.60
CA SER A 86 -6.88 -0.97 -9.70
C SER A 86 -5.45 -0.88 -10.20
N ILE A 87 -4.47 -0.96 -9.31
CA ILE A 87 -3.07 -0.92 -9.71
C ILE A 87 -2.78 -2.09 -10.64
N PHE A 88 -3.19 -3.29 -10.26
CA PHE A 88 -3.04 -4.46 -11.12
C PHE A 88 -3.81 -4.29 -12.45
N SER A 89 -5.04 -3.79 -12.43
CA SER A 89 -5.82 -3.52 -13.65
C SER A 89 -5.17 -2.47 -14.55
N GLN A 90 -4.64 -1.38 -13.99
CA GLN A 90 -3.90 -0.34 -14.71
C GLN A 90 -2.59 -0.89 -15.28
N ILE A 91 -1.91 -1.77 -14.55
CA ILE A 91 -0.74 -2.50 -15.04
C ILE A 91 -1.11 -3.34 -16.26
N MET A 92 -2.21 -4.10 -16.19
CA MET A 92 -2.68 -4.93 -17.31
C MET A 92 -3.10 -4.11 -18.53
N GLU A 93 -3.78 -2.98 -18.32
CA GLU A 93 -4.14 -2.04 -19.39
C GLU A 93 -2.89 -1.46 -20.05
N LYS A 94 -1.91 -0.98 -19.26
CA LYS A 94 -0.65 -0.43 -19.79
C LYS A 94 0.17 -1.49 -20.52
N LEU A 95 0.21 -2.71 -20.00
CA LEU A 95 0.85 -3.85 -20.65
C LEU A 95 0.25 -4.10 -22.04
N TYR A 96 -1.08 -4.01 -22.18
CA TYR A 96 -1.79 -4.14 -23.46
C TYR A 96 -1.56 -2.96 -24.41
N LEU A 97 -1.57 -1.71 -23.91
CA LEU A 97 -1.42 -0.51 -24.73
C LEU A 97 0.03 -0.22 -25.14
N SER A 98 1.01 -0.77 -24.43
CA SER A 98 2.44 -0.61 -24.72
C SER A 98 2.90 -1.48 -25.90
N ASP A 99 3.99 -1.05 -26.56
CA ASP A 99 4.50 -1.65 -27.79
C ASP A 99 6.03 -1.64 -27.78
N PHE A 100 6.66 -2.34 -26.83
CA PHE A 100 8.12 -2.34 -26.71
C PHE A 100 8.78 -2.93 -27.99
N PRO A 101 9.82 -2.32 -28.56
CA PRO A 101 10.57 -1.17 -28.04
C PRO A 101 10.01 0.20 -28.39
N LYS A 102 9.03 0.34 -29.30
CA LYS A 102 8.56 1.66 -29.76
C LYS A 102 7.89 2.48 -28.66
N LYS A 103 6.88 1.88 -27.99
CA LYS A 103 6.13 2.54 -26.92
C LYS A 103 6.41 1.87 -25.59
N VAL A 104 6.98 2.62 -24.65
CA VAL A 104 7.44 2.12 -23.36
C VAL A 104 6.71 2.79 -22.21
N ILE A 105 6.52 2.04 -21.13
CA ILE A 105 5.92 2.52 -19.89
C ILE A 105 7.02 3.10 -19.01
N ILE A 106 6.85 4.34 -18.55
CA ILE A 106 7.80 5.00 -17.65
C ILE A 106 7.20 5.21 -16.26
N ASN A 107 8.07 5.23 -15.25
CA ASN A 107 7.79 5.84 -13.96
C ASN A 107 8.24 7.30 -14.01
N LYS A 108 7.57 8.16 -13.24
CA LYS A 108 7.89 9.58 -13.12
C LYS A 108 8.05 9.95 -11.66
N THR A 109 9.20 10.50 -11.29
CA THR A 109 9.45 10.98 -9.94
C THR A 109 9.77 12.46 -9.99
N VAL A 110 9.06 13.28 -9.20
CA VAL A 110 9.32 14.71 -9.05
C VAL A 110 10.08 14.93 -7.75
N VAL A 111 11.16 15.70 -7.80
CA VAL A 111 12.06 15.97 -6.67
C VAL A 111 12.32 17.47 -6.59
N GLU A 112 12.24 18.04 -5.40
CA GLU A 112 12.57 19.46 -5.18
C GLU A 112 14.08 19.64 -4.99
N ALA A 113 14.84 19.53 -6.07
CA ALA A 113 16.30 19.64 -6.09
C ALA A 113 16.83 19.98 -7.48
N ASN A 114 18.09 20.42 -7.56
CA ASN A 114 18.76 20.73 -8.82
C ASN A 114 19.08 19.44 -9.61
N PRO A 115 18.86 19.38 -10.93
CA PRO A 115 19.18 18.20 -11.74
C PRO A 115 20.61 17.67 -11.60
N ASP A 116 21.60 18.56 -11.43
CA ASP A 116 23.01 18.17 -11.38
C ASP A 116 23.32 17.33 -10.14
N GLU A 117 22.70 17.68 -9.00
CA GLU A 117 22.83 16.93 -7.74
C GLU A 117 22.22 15.53 -7.86
N LEU A 118 21.06 15.42 -8.52
CA LEU A 118 20.36 14.14 -8.68
C LEU A 118 21.04 13.23 -9.69
N LYS A 119 21.66 13.81 -10.72
CA LYS A 119 22.22 13.08 -11.86
C LYS A 119 23.31 12.11 -11.44
N GLU A 120 24.23 12.52 -10.57
CA GLU A 120 25.31 11.65 -10.10
C GLU A 120 24.74 10.40 -9.40
N LEU A 121 23.83 10.61 -8.45
CA LEU A 121 23.22 9.53 -7.66
C LEU A 121 22.41 8.56 -8.54
N VAL A 122 21.55 9.09 -9.42
CA VAL A 122 20.70 8.27 -10.29
C VAL A 122 21.54 7.47 -11.28
N LEU A 123 22.53 8.09 -11.93
CA LEU A 123 23.37 7.41 -12.91
C LEU A 123 24.27 6.36 -12.26
N LYS A 124 24.80 6.59 -11.05
CA LYS A 124 25.58 5.61 -10.29
C LYS A 124 24.84 4.27 -10.12
N VAL A 125 23.53 4.31 -9.90
CA VAL A 125 22.69 3.11 -9.77
C VAL A 125 22.53 2.38 -11.10
N VAL A 126 22.26 3.12 -12.19
CA VAL A 126 22.09 2.54 -13.52
C VAL A 126 23.41 1.96 -14.03
N ASP A 127 24.52 2.67 -13.83
CA ASP A 127 25.88 2.23 -14.15
C ASP A 127 26.24 0.93 -13.42
N SER A 128 25.70 0.72 -12.22
CA SER A 128 25.88 -0.52 -11.44
C SER A 128 25.02 -1.70 -11.93
N GLY A 129 24.14 -1.47 -12.91
CA GLY A 129 23.25 -2.49 -13.49
C GLY A 129 21.85 -2.53 -12.87
N PHE A 130 21.56 -1.69 -11.87
CA PHE A 130 20.33 -1.73 -11.08
C PHE A 130 19.21 -0.88 -11.68
N SER A 131 18.76 -1.25 -12.87
CA SER A 131 17.63 -0.61 -13.57
C SER A 131 16.94 -1.58 -14.53
N ILE A 132 15.78 -1.19 -15.07
CA ILE A 132 15.20 -1.82 -16.25
C ILE A 132 15.64 -1.05 -17.49
N GLY A 133 16.40 -1.68 -18.36
CA GLY A 133 17.06 -1.04 -19.50
C GLY A 133 18.09 0.02 -19.08
N ASN A 134 18.64 0.71 -20.06
CA ASN A 134 19.64 1.77 -19.88
C ASN A 134 19.07 3.15 -20.25
N TYR A 135 17.78 3.38 -19.94
CA TYR A 135 17.05 4.57 -20.33
C TYR A 135 16.64 5.37 -19.09
N VAL A 136 17.12 6.61 -19.00
CA VAL A 136 16.77 7.54 -17.92
C VAL A 136 16.70 8.97 -18.45
N ASN A 137 15.64 9.70 -18.11
CA ASN A 137 15.62 11.15 -18.28
C ASN A 137 15.70 11.84 -16.93
N ILE A 138 16.44 12.93 -16.89
CA ILE A 138 16.49 13.86 -15.76
C ILE A 138 16.25 15.24 -16.36
N ARG A 139 15.14 15.88 -16.01
CA ARG A 139 14.68 17.12 -16.63
C ARG A 139 14.31 18.14 -15.57
N GLU A 140 14.86 19.34 -15.69
CA GLU A 140 14.41 20.48 -14.90
C GLU A 140 12.99 20.92 -15.32
N ASN A 141 12.12 21.14 -14.34
CA ASN A 141 10.85 21.80 -14.50
C ASN A 141 10.95 23.19 -13.88
N LYS A 142 10.62 24.23 -14.64
CA LYS A 142 10.49 25.59 -14.10
C LYS A 142 9.20 25.70 -13.28
N GLY A 143 9.32 25.54 -11.96
CA GLY A 143 8.26 25.85 -11.01
C GLY A 143 8.15 27.37 -10.79
N PHE A 144 6.99 27.84 -10.29
CA PHE A 144 6.76 29.26 -10.04
C PHE A 144 7.63 29.83 -8.91
N ASN A 145 8.15 29.01 -7.98
CA ASN A 145 8.96 29.45 -6.83
C ASN A 145 10.14 28.53 -6.42
N ASN A 146 10.18 27.25 -6.82
CA ASN A 146 11.26 26.29 -6.51
C ASN A 146 11.73 25.55 -7.79
N ILE A 147 13.00 25.14 -7.83
CA ILE A 147 13.54 24.24 -8.86
C ILE A 147 13.03 22.83 -8.58
N ASN A 148 12.24 22.28 -9.50
CA ASN A 148 11.77 20.90 -9.43
C ASN A 148 12.38 20.10 -10.55
N THR A 149 12.90 18.91 -10.26
CA THR A 149 13.45 18.00 -11.27
C THR A 149 12.56 16.78 -11.42
N THR A 150 12.32 16.37 -12.67
CA THR A 150 11.67 15.10 -13.00
C THR A 150 12.73 14.07 -13.35
N VAL A 151 12.67 12.90 -12.69
CA VAL A 151 13.40 11.70 -13.08
C VAL A 151 12.41 10.70 -13.69
N GLU A 152 12.69 10.26 -14.92
CA GLU A 152 11.88 9.27 -15.64
C GLU A 152 12.71 8.00 -15.87
N THR A 153 12.18 6.85 -15.46
CA THR A 153 12.83 5.53 -15.61
C THR A 153 11.88 4.55 -16.27
N LEU A 154 12.39 3.48 -16.88
CA LEU A 154 11.51 2.43 -17.41
C LEU A 154 10.85 1.62 -16.28
N CYS A 155 9.57 1.32 -16.47
CA CYS A 155 8.85 0.38 -15.63
C CYS A 155 9.22 -1.07 -15.99
N SER A 156 9.18 -1.99 -15.01
CA SER A 156 9.46 -3.41 -15.27
C SER A 156 8.43 -4.08 -16.18
N ILE A 157 7.24 -3.51 -16.33
CA ILE A 157 6.17 -4.01 -17.21
C ILE A 157 6.62 -4.02 -18.68
N ASN A 158 7.61 -3.19 -19.07
CA ASN A 158 8.20 -3.28 -20.41
C ASN A 158 8.87 -4.64 -20.67
N PHE A 159 9.42 -5.26 -19.62
CA PHE A 159 9.96 -6.62 -19.70
C PHE A 159 8.85 -7.64 -19.93
N ASP A 160 7.71 -7.47 -19.26
CA ASP A 160 6.53 -8.32 -19.47
C ASP A 160 5.98 -8.17 -20.89
N ASN A 161 5.93 -6.95 -21.45
CA ASN A 161 5.54 -6.72 -22.85
C ASN A 161 6.53 -7.39 -23.82
N PHE A 162 7.84 -7.30 -23.55
CA PHE A 162 8.88 -7.98 -24.32
C PHE A 162 8.72 -9.50 -24.30
N LEU A 163 8.45 -10.10 -23.14
CA LEU A 163 8.17 -11.53 -23.01
C LEU A 163 6.90 -11.92 -23.78
N MET A 164 5.81 -11.17 -23.62
CA MET A 164 4.53 -11.46 -24.28
C MET A 164 4.63 -11.44 -25.80
N LYS A 165 5.33 -10.46 -26.38
CA LYS A 165 5.57 -10.40 -27.83
C LYS A 165 6.39 -11.57 -28.36
N ASN A 166 7.25 -12.12 -27.52
CA ASN A 166 7.98 -13.33 -27.81
C ASN A 166 7.20 -14.59 -27.37
N GLY A 167 5.88 -14.50 -27.11
CA GLY A 167 5.02 -15.64 -26.78
C GLY A 167 5.36 -16.29 -25.44
N ILE A 168 5.73 -15.50 -24.43
CA ILE A 168 5.88 -15.91 -23.03
C ILE A 168 4.93 -15.04 -22.19
N TYR A 169 3.92 -15.66 -21.61
CA TYR A 169 3.03 -14.97 -20.68
C TYR A 169 3.67 -14.93 -19.28
N SER A 170 3.88 -13.72 -18.77
CA SER A 170 4.45 -13.45 -17.45
C SER A 170 3.34 -13.01 -16.50
N MET A 171 3.22 -13.68 -15.37
CA MET A 171 2.20 -13.42 -14.37
C MET A 171 2.79 -12.61 -13.22
N ILE A 172 2.50 -11.31 -13.21
CA ILE A 172 2.95 -10.36 -12.18
C ILE A 172 2.30 -10.72 -10.84
N ARG A 173 3.10 -10.82 -9.77
CA ARG A 173 2.64 -11.25 -8.44
C ARG A 173 2.94 -10.19 -7.37
N TYR A 174 4.21 -10.00 -7.05
CA TYR A 174 4.64 -9.21 -5.89
C TYR A 174 5.61 -8.10 -6.28
N GLY A 175 5.58 -7.00 -5.53
CA GLY A 175 6.72 -6.08 -5.42
C GLY A 175 7.25 -6.13 -3.99
N GLY A 176 8.55 -5.93 -3.83
CA GLY A 176 9.24 -6.13 -2.56
C GLY A 176 10.64 -5.53 -2.51
N VAL A 177 11.36 -5.85 -1.45
CA VAL A 177 12.79 -5.55 -1.31
C VAL A 177 13.59 -6.84 -1.10
N VAL A 178 14.69 -6.96 -1.84
CA VAL A 178 15.62 -8.08 -1.80
C VAL A 178 16.85 -7.68 -1.01
N LYS A 179 17.19 -8.46 0.01
CA LYS A 179 18.43 -8.32 0.77
C LYS A 179 19.61 -8.77 -0.08
N PHE A 180 20.68 -7.98 -0.05
CA PHE A 180 21.97 -8.29 -0.63
C PHE A 180 23.01 -8.51 0.45
N GLU A 181 23.86 -9.52 0.24
CA GLU A 181 25.06 -9.80 1.03
C GLU A 181 26.16 -10.20 0.04
N ASP A 182 27.38 -9.71 0.23
CA ASP A 182 28.52 -9.97 -0.66
C ASP A 182 28.20 -9.74 -2.16
N TYR A 183 27.50 -8.64 -2.48
CA TYR A 183 27.06 -8.26 -3.82
C TYR A 183 26.10 -9.27 -4.49
N LYS A 184 25.49 -10.17 -3.71
CA LYS A 184 24.56 -11.18 -4.21
C LYS A 184 23.17 -11.04 -3.58
N PRO A 185 22.09 -11.22 -4.36
CA PRO A 185 20.74 -11.28 -3.80
C PRO A 185 20.58 -12.57 -2.98
N VAL A 186 20.08 -12.44 -1.75
CA VAL A 186 19.93 -13.55 -0.81
C VAL A 186 18.47 -14.00 -0.72
N ALA A 187 17.59 -13.08 -0.33
CA ALA A 187 16.16 -13.34 -0.17
C ALA A 187 15.37 -12.03 -0.23
N PHE A 188 14.09 -12.10 -0.55
CA PHE A 188 13.17 -11.01 -0.25
C PHE A 188 13.00 -10.88 1.27
N GLU A 189 13.15 -9.66 1.78
CA GLU A 189 12.89 -9.32 3.19
C GLU A 189 11.40 -9.02 3.41
N GLY A 190 10.76 -8.41 2.41
CA GLY A 190 9.32 -8.13 2.44
C GLY A 190 8.71 -8.05 1.05
N VAL A 191 7.44 -8.43 0.94
CA VAL A 191 6.66 -8.40 -0.29
C VAL A 191 5.22 -7.93 -0.05
N ILE A 192 4.66 -7.28 -1.07
CA ILE A 192 3.24 -6.90 -1.17
C ILE A 192 2.74 -7.37 -2.56
N GLU A 193 1.60 -8.05 -2.58
CA GLU A 193 0.96 -8.49 -3.82
C GLU A 193 0.25 -7.32 -4.50
N PHE A 194 0.52 -7.14 -5.80
CA PHE A 194 -0.07 -6.04 -6.58
C PHE A 194 -1.60 -6.10 -6.62
N SER A 195 -2.18 -7.31 -6.65
CA SER A 195 -3.63 -7.50 -6.70
C SER A 195 -4.33 -7.20 -5.36
N LYS A 196 -3.58 -7.13 -4.27
CA LYS A 196 -4.08 -7.00 -2.88
C LYS A 196 -3.73 -5.66 -2.23
N SER A 197 -3.28 -4.71 -3.02
CA SER A 197 -2.82 -3.38 -2.57
C SER A 197 -3.51 -2.27 -3.35
N SER A 198 -3.80 -1.15 -2.67
CA SER A 198 -4.19 0.12 -3.31
C SER A 198 -3.01 1.06 -3.60
N ILE A 199 -1.80 0.69 -3.17
CA ILE A 199 -0.55 1.44 -3.38
C ILE A 199 0.46 0.59 -4.15
N ASP A 200 1.31 1.24 -4.97
CA ASP A 200 2.41 0.53 -5.63
C ASP A 200 3.35 -0.05 -4.55
N PRO A 201 3.61 -1.37 -4.56
CA PRO A 201 4.50 -1.99 -3.58
C PRO A 201 5.86 -1.33 -3.48
N LEU A 202 6.52 -1.00 -4.60
CA LEU A 202 7.86 -0.43 -4.56
C LEU A 202 7.84 1.00 -4.00
N GLU A 203 6.84 1.80 -4.35
CA GLU A 203 6.62 3.10 -3.69
C GLU A 203 6.48 2.94 -2.17
N ALA A 204 5.72 1.93 -1.72
CA ALA A 204 5.53 1.64 -0.31
C ALA A 204 6.85 1.31 0.42
N PHE A 205 7.74 0.51 -0.19
CA PHE A 205 9.05 0.20 0.42
C PHE A 205 10.01 1.40 0.40
N ILE A 206 10.07 2.14 -0.72
CA ILE A 206 11.00 3.27 -0.89
C ILE A 206 10.66 4.41 0.08
N THR A 207 9.39 4.82 0.15
CA THR A 207 8.92 5.89 1.05
C THR A 207 9.00 5.53 2.54
N ARG A 208 9.29 4.26 2.84
CA ARG A 208 9.54 3.76 4.20
C ARG A 208 11.00 3.66 4.58
N GLY A 209 11.92 4.05 3.70
CA GLY A 209 13.35 3.90 3.96
C GLY A 209 13.73 2.44 4.15
N LYS A 210 13.06 1.52 3.44
CA LYS A 210 13.37 0.08 3.44
C LYS A 210 14.35 -0.31 2.33
N THR A 211 14.95 0.67 1.67
CA THR A 211 15.95 0.48 0.62
C THR A 211 17.30 0.97 1.11
N ASP A 212 18.33 0.30 0.61
CA ASP A 212 19.72 0.71 0.79
C ASP A 212 20.46 0.26 -0.47
N VAL A 213 20.26 1.00 -1.55
CA VAL A 213 20.85 0.70 -2.86
C VAL A 213 22.29 1.19 -2.91
N LEU A 214 22.59 2.31 -2.25
CA LEU A 214 23.96 2.81 -2.14
C LEU A 214 24.87 1.85 -1.38
N GLY A 215 24.42 1.25 -0.27
CA GLY A 215 25.15 0.20 0.43
C GLY A 215 25.56 -0.94 -0.52
N ILE A 216 24.62 -1.45 -1.31
CA ILE A 216 24.90 -2.55 -2.26
C ILE A 216 26.01 -2.18 -3.23
N ILE A 217 26.00 -0.94 -3.72
CA ILE A 217 27.00 -0.46 -4.68
C ILE A 217 28.37 -0.29 -4.02
N GLU A 218 28.40 0.19 -2.77
CA GLU A 218 29.62 0.60 -2.09
C GLU A 218 30.31 -0.56 -1.35
N ASN A 219 29.55 -1.38 -0.63
CA ASN A 219 30.08 -2.44 0.24
C ASN A 219 29.47 -3.83 -0.04
N GLY A 220 28.47 -3.92 -0.91
CA GLY A 220 27.85 -5.19 -1.31
C GLY A 220 26.71 -5.67 -0.41
N GLU A 221 26.33 -4.88 0.59
CA GLU A 221 25.24 -5.16 1.52
C GLU A 221 24.14 -4.11 1.39
N GLY A 222 22.88 -4.51 1.51
CA GLY A 222 21.78 -3.55 1.52
C GLY A 222 20.48 -4.15 0.99
N TYR A 223 19.57 -3.28 0.55
CA TYR A 223 18.21 -3.67 0.17
C TYR A 223 17.80 -3.06 -1.17
N LEU A 224 17.52 -3.92 -2.15
CA LEU A 224 17.15 -3.52 -3.51
C LEU A 224 15.64 -3.70 -3.75
N PRO A 225 14.91 -2.68 -4.22
CA PRO A 225 13.55 -2.89 -4.71
C PRO A 225 13.55 -3.88 -5.88
N ALA A 226 12.64 -4.85 -5.83
CA ALA A 226 12.50 -5.86 -6.86
C ALA A 226 11.04 -6.27 -7.03
N ASN A 227 10.69 -6.60 -8.27
CA ASN A 227 9.40 -7.21 -8.58
C ASN A 227 9.58 -8.73 -8.68
N PHE A 228 8.49 -9.48 -8.56
CA PHE A 228 8.42 -10.93 -8.73
C PHE A 228 7.26 -11.29 -9.65
N ARG A 229 7.51 -12.22 -10.56
CA ARG A 229 6.49 -12.80 -11.46
C ARG A 229 6.74 -14.29 -11.62
N THR A 230 5.74 -15.00 -12.15
CA THR A 230 5.90 -16.39 -12.57
C THR A 230 5.72 -16.52 -14.08
N ILE A 231 6.44 -17.48 -14.68
CA ILE A 231 6.24 -17.91 -16.06
C ILE A 231 6.03 -19.43 -16.09
N PRO A 232 5.34 -19.98 -17.10
CA PRO A 232 5.20 -21.43 -17.25
C PRO A 232 6.55 -22.13 -17.43
N LYS A 233 6.80 -23.23 -16.71
CA LYS A 233 8.06 -23.99 -16.81
C LYS A 233 8.38 -24.48 -18.22
N ILE A 234 7.35 -24.80 -19.01
CA ILE A 234 7.51 -25.24 -20.39
C ILE A 234 8.21 -24.20 -21.30
N VAL A 235 8.24 -22.92 -20.93
CA VAL A 235 8.90 -21.87 -21.71
C VAL A 235 10.32 -21.55 -21.25
N LEU A 236 10.91 -22.29 -20.30
CA LEU A 236 12.22 -21.97 -19.72
C LEU A 236 13.33 -21.79 -20.76
N ASN A 237 13.51 -22.76 -21.67
CA ASN A 237 14.54 -22.68 -22.72
C ASN A 237 14.34 -21.44 -23.63
N LYS A 238 13.08 -21.09 -23.90
CA LYS A 238 12.73 -19.91 -24.70
C LYS A 238 13.08 -18.62 -23.94
N PHE A 239 12.75 -18.57 -22.65
CA PHE A 239 13.09 -17.47 -21.76
C PHE A 239 14.61 -17.25 -21.69
N GLU A 240 15.39 -18.30 -21.44
CA GLU A 240 16.86 -18.22 -21.38
C GLU A 240 17.49 -17.72 -22.69
N ASN A 241 16.94 -18.12 -23.84
CA ASN A 241 17.40 -17.62 -25.14
C ASN A 241 17.07 -16.14 -25.35
N LEU A 242 15.96 -15.63 -24.81
CA LEU A 242 15.67 -14.20 -24.82
C LEU A 242 16.60 -13.42 -23.89
N LEU A 243 16.98 -13.97 -22.74
CA LEU A 243 17.92 -13.32 -21.82
C LEU A 243 19.30 -13.07 -22.47
N LYS A 244 19.74 -13.96 -23.35
CA LYS A 244 21.00 -13.80 -24.11
C LYS A 244 20.99 -12.61 -25.08
N GLN A 245 19.81 -12.09 -25.43
CA GLN A 245 19.69 -10.90 -26.31
C GLN A 245 19.95 -9.58 -25.57
N ASP A 246 19.96 -9.61 -24.23
CA ASP A 246 20.32 -8.50 -23.36
C ASP A 246 19.58 -7.16 -23.60
N VAL A 247 18.31 -7.23 -24.02
CA VAL A 247 17.57 -6.05 -24.49
C VAL A 247 17.23 -5.06 -23.35
N LEU A 248 16.78 -5.57 -22.20
CA LEU A 248 16.40 -4.75 -21.03
C LEU A 248 17.30 -5.00 -19.80
N ASN A 249 18.12 -6.06 -19.81
CA ASN A 249 19.07 -6.40 -18.75
C ASN A 249 18.55 -6.18 -17.30
N GLY A 250 17.36 -6.70 -16.99
CA GLY A 250 16.67 -6.41 -15.71
C GLY A 250 16.54 -7.59 -14.76
N VAL A 251 16.94 -8.79 -15.18
CA VAL A 251 16.73 -10.03 -14.41
C VAL A 251 17.79 -10.20 -13.34
N LEU A 252 17.34 -10.20 -12.09
CA LEU A 252 18.18 -10.38 -10.91
C LEU A 252 18.37 -11.86 -10.56
N SER A 253 17.28 -12.62 -10.56
CA SER A 253 17.28 -14.04 -10.25
C SER A 253 16.12 -14.76 -10.94
N TYR A 254 16.27 -16.03 -11.28
CA TYR A 254 15.15 -16.88 -11.69
C TYR A 254 15.39 -18.35 -11.34
N GLY A 255 14.31 -19.14 -11.26
CA GLY A 255 14.44 -20.55 -10.93
C GLY A 255 13.12 -21.25 -10.60
N GLU A 256 13.24 -22.49 -10.16
CA GLU A 256 12.15 -23.39 -9.75
C GLU A 256 12.09 -23.51 -8.22
N ASP A 257 10.96 -24.01 -7.70
CA ASP A 257 10.65 -24.32 -6.30
C ASP A 257 10.65 -23.11 -5.34
N ASN A 258 11.79 -22.44 -5.24
CA ASN A 258 12.04 -21.29 -4.40
C ASN A 258 13.01 -20.34 -5.11
N VAL A 259 12.61 -19.08 -5.24
CA VAL A 259 13.47 -18.03 -5.76
C VAL A 259 13.51 -16.90 -4.74
N LEU A 260 14.68 -16.67 -4.15
CA LEU A 260 14.91 -15.65 -3.12
C LEU A 260 13.88 -15.70 -1.96
N GLY A 261 13.50 -16.91 -1.51
CA GLY A 261 12.64 -17.09 -0.33
C GLY A 261 11.15 -17.18 -0.65
N LEU A 262 10.75 -16.91 -1.89
CA LEU A 262 9.38 -17.06 -2.37
C LEU A 262 9.17 -18.46 -2.96
N GLY A 263 8.20 -19.18 -2.42
CA GLY A 263 7.80 -20.50 -2.92
C GLY A 263 6.99 -20.40 -4.22
N LEU A 264 7.14 -21.40 -5.08
CA LEU A 264 6.48 -21.53 -6.38
C LEU A 264 5.58 -22.76 -6.42
N ASN A 265 4.54 -22.72 -7.25
CA ASN A 265 3.75 -23.90 -7.53
C ASN A 265 4.46 -24.82 -8.53
N GLU A 266 4.05 -26.09 -8.57
CA GLU A 266 4.53 -27.03 -9.58
C GLU A 266 4.23 -26.50 -10.99
N GLY A 267 5.22 -26.55 -11.88
CA GLY A 267 5.10 -26.03 -13.24
C GLY A 267 5.33 -24.53 -13.41
N GLU A 268 5.72 -23.81 -12.35
CA GLU A 268 6.09 -22.39 -12.43
C GLU A 268 7.62 -22.18 -12.36
N ILE A 269 8.08 -21.14 -13.05
CA ILE A 269 9.40 -20.54 -12.88
C ILE A 269 9.21 -19.15 -12.29
N GLY A 270 9.85 -18.88 -11.17
CA GLY A 270 9.91 -17.54 -10.59
C GLY A 270 10.95 -16.71 -11.29
N VAL A 271 10.63 -15.46 -11.61
CA VAL A 271 11.57 -14.50 -12.19
C VAL A 271 11.56 -13.24 -11.33
N VAL A 272 12.72 -12.79 -10.90
CA VAL A 272 12.98 -11.57 -10.12
C VAL A 272 13.62 -10.53 -11.04
N LEU A 273 13.10 -9.31 -10.99
CA LEU A 273 13.51 -8.19 -11.82
C LEU A 273 13.84 -7.05 -10.87
N VAL A 274 14.88 -6.30 -11.20
CA VAL A 274 15.14 -5.02 -10.54
C VAL A 274 13.90 -4.13 -10.66
N GLY A 275 13.58 -3.40 -9.60
CA GLY A 275 12.48 -2.45 -9.60
C GLY A 275 12.72 -1.31 -10.60
N GLY A 276 11.68 -0.89 -11.32
CA GLY A 276 11.79 0.27 -12.21
C GLY A 276 12.09 1.58 -11.47
N LEU A 277 11.79 1.64 -10.17
CA LEU A 277 12.07 2.77 -9.28
C LEU A 277 13.44 2.69 -8.59
N THR A 278 14.22 1.64 -8.81
CA THR A 278 15.53 1.48 -8.18
C THR A 278 16.48 2.67 -8.41
N PRO A 279 16.55 3.29 -9.61
CA PRO A 279 17.43 4.44 -9.83
C PRO A 279 17.13 5.68 -8.98
N ILE A 280 15.91 5.82 -8.41
CA ILE A 280 15.57 6.95 -7.53
C ILE A 280 15.75 6.65 -6.04
N CYS A 281 16.12 5.42 -5.67
CA CYS A 281 16.26 5.03 -4.26
C CYS A 281 17.33 5.82 -3.50
N PRO A 282 18.52 6.11 -4.09
CA PRO A 282 19.50 6.98 -3.42
C PRO A 282 18.94 8.34 -3.02
N LEU A 283 17.95 8.86 -3.77
CA LEU A 283 17.33 10.14 -3.45
C LEU A 283 16.49 10.03 -2.17
N ALA A 284 15.71 8.95 -2.04
CA ALA A 284 14.99 8.66 -0.80
C ALA A 284 15.93 8.39 0.38
N GLU A 285 17.02 7.65 0.14
CA GLU A 285 18.05 7.28 1.13
C GLU A 285 18.81 8.50 1.65
N ASN A 286 18.96 9.55 0.83
CA ASN A 286 19.55 10.85 1.21
C ASN A 286 18.48 11.89 1.63
N GLU A 287 17.28 11.45 2.00
CA GLU A 287 16.19 12.29 2.53
C GLU A 287 15.70 13.41 1.58
N PHE A 288 15.89 13.26 0.27
CA PHE A 288 15.30 14.20 -0.69
C PHE A 288 13.75 14.08 -0.66
N PRO A 289 13.02 15.20 -0.71
CA PRO A 289 11.57 15.17 -0.82
C PRO A 289 11.17 14.72 -2.23
N ILE A 290 10.72 13.47 -2.34
CA ILE A 290 10.33 12.85 -3.60
C ILE A 290 8.81 12.62 -3.67
N LYS A 291 8.24 12.86 -4.85
CA LYS A 291 6.89 12.46 -5.21
C LYS A 291 6.95 11.44 -6.34
N ILE A 292 6.67 10.18 -6.00
CA ILE A 292 6.71 9.06 -6.93
C ILE A 292 5.34 8.91 -7.58
N ASN A 293 5.34 8.80 -8.91
CA ASN A 293 4.22 8.31 -9.69
C ASN A 293 4.72 7.06 -10.44
N ALA A 294 4.26 5.87 -10.03
CA ALA A 294 4.67 4.61 -10.62
C ALA A 294 3.86 4.24 -11.87
N ALA A 295 4.54 3.63 -12.84
CA ALA A 295 4.00 3.19 -14.13
C ALA A 295 3.15 4.24 -14.86
N THR A 296 3.46 5.53 -14.73
CA THR A 296 2.57 6.67 -15.03
C THR A 296 2.12 6.77 -16.48
N GLU A 297 3.06 6.71 -17.43
CA GLU A 297 2.82 7.15 -18.82
C GLU A 297 3.40 6.17 -19.84
N ILE A 298 2.78 6.12 -21.02
CA ILE A 298 3.30 5.43 -22.20
C ILE A 298 3.87 6.48 -23.15
N ILE A 299 5.17 6.40 -23.42
CA ILE A 299 5.88 7.32 -24.30
C ILE A 299 6.62 6.57 -25.41
N ASP A 300 7.03 7.28 -26.45
CA ASP A 300 7.95 6.74 -27.44
C ASP A 300 9.35 6.63 -26.84
N ILE A 301 10.02 5.47 -27.00
CA ILE A 301 11.36 5.25 -26.44
C ILE A 301 12.39 6.24 -26.96
N SER A 302 12.19 6.81 -28.15
CA SER A 302 13.07 7.85 -28.71
C SER A 302 13.12 9.13 -27.87
N LYS A 303 12.14 9.32 -26.97
CA LYS A 303 12.12 10.43 -26.02
C LYS A 303 12.93 10.15 -24.74
N MET A 304 13.50 8.96 -24.60
CA MET A 304 14.34 8.57 -23.47
C MET A 304 15.82 8.67 -23.82
N ASN A 305 16.63 9.20 -22.91
CA ASN A 305 18.07 9.24 -23.07
C ASN A 305 18.69 7.90 -22.69
N ILE A 306 19.62 7.46 -23.52
CA ILE A 306 20.44 6.28 -23.26
C ILE A 306 21.59 6.69 -22.33
N VAL A 307 21.80 5.88 -21.29
CA VAL A 307 22.90 6.03 -20.34
C VAL A 307 23.75 4.76 -20.32
N ASN A 308 24.92 4.81 -19.69
CA ASN A 308 25.72 3.62 -19.51
C ASN A 308 25.08 2.69 -18.46
N LYS A 309 25.28 1.38 -18.64
CA LYS A 309 24.75 0.36 -17.75
C LYS A 309 25.64 -0.87 -17.79
N LYS A 310 26.10 -1.32 -16.63
CA LYS A 310 26.79 -2.62 -16.50
C LYS A 310 25.80 -3.77 -16.65
N TYR A 311 26.27 -4.84 -17.30
CA TYR A 311 25.50 -6.08 -17.41
C TYR A 311 25.23 -6.68 -16.04
N LEU A 312 23.95 -6.78 -15.68
CA LEU A 312 23.44 -7.52 -14.54
C LEU A 312 23.34 -9.00 -14.93
N LYS A 313 24.19 -9.84 -14.33
CA LYS A 313 24.15 -11.29 -14.54
C LYS A 313 23.07 -11.92 -13.64
N PRO A 314 22.06 -12.60 -14.21
CA PRO A 314 21.07 -13.31 -13.42
C PRO A 314 21.71 -14.39 -12.54
N THR A 315 21.18 -14.55 -11.33
CA THR A 315 21.56 -15.60 -10.39
C THR A 315 20.47 -16.68 -10.29
N ASN A 316 20.82 -17.88 -9.84
CA ASN A 316 19.84 -18.93 -9.49
C ASN A 316 19.77 -19.05 -7.97
N GLY A 317 19.51 -17.93 -7.29
CA GLY A 317 19.51 -17.87 -5.83
C GLY A 317 18.26 -18.51 -5.24
N ARG A 318 18.42 -19.63 -4.52
CA ARG A 318 17.40 -20.16 -3.61
C ARG A 318 17.51 -19.39 -2.29
N GLY A 319 16.41 -18.84 -1.81
CA GLY A 319 16.40 -18.22 -0.48
C GLY A 319 16.50 -19.29 0.60
N THR A 320 17.31 -19.03 1.62
CA THR A 320 17.48 -19.92 2.78
C THR A 320 16.31 -19.83 3.76
N VAL A 321 15.56 -18.72 3.73
CA VAL A 321 14.45 -18.43 4.65
C VAL A 321 13.17 -18.19 3.84
N LYS A 322 12.07 -18.83 4.26
CA LYS A 322 10.75 -18.61 3.68
C LYS A 322 10.14 -17.34 4.28
N ILE A 323 9.66 -16.44 3.42
CA ILE A 323 8.95 -15.25 3.88
C ILE A 323 7.64 -15.67 4.54
N MET A 324 7.41 -15.21 5.76
CA MET A 324 6.16 -15.44 6.47
C MET A 324 5.15 -14.31 6.17
N PRO A 325 3.95 -14.63 5.67
CA PRO A 325 2.87 -13.66 5.49
C PRO A 325 2.47 -12.98 6.80
N VAL A 326 2.03 -11.72 6.75
CA VAL A 326 1.66 -10.97 7.96
C VAL A 326 0.43 -11.59 8.62
N LEU A 327 -0.54 -12.10 7.84
CA LEU A 327 -1.71 -12.77 8.40
C LEU A 327 -1.32 -13.96 9.29
N SER A 328 -0.35 -14.77 8.87
CA SER A 328 0.16 -15.89 9.67
C SER A 328 0.83 -15.42 10.97
N LYS A 329 1.59 -14.32 10.92
CA LYS A 329 2.16 -13.67 12.11
C LYS A 329 1.06 -13.20 13.06
N MET A 330 0.07 -12.49 12.53
CA MET A 330 -1.07 -11.98 13.30
C MET A 330 -1.85 -13.10 13.97
N LEU A 331 -2.21 -14.15 13.25
CA LEU A 331 -2.93 -15.30 13.82
C LEU A 331 -2.12 -15.96 14.93
N SER A 332 -0.81 -16.11 14.77
CA SER A 332 0.06 -16.66 15.83
C SER A 332 0.07 -15.78 17.08
N MET A 333 0.06 -14.45 16.92
CA MET A 333 0.03 -13.50 18.02
C MET A 333 -1.34 -13.43 18.70
N ILE A 334 -2.43 -13.47 17.93
CA ILE A 334 -3.81 -13.47 18.43
C ILE A 334 -4.03 -14.63 19.43
N HIS A 335 -3.48 -15.81 19.15
CA HIS A 335 -3.61 -16.98 20.04
C HIS A 335 -2.76 -16.91 21.31
N ARG A 336 -1.93 -15.87 21.47
CA ARG A 336 -1.18 -15.59 22.71
C ARG A 336 -1.96 -14.68 23.67
N VAL A 337 -3.10 -14.15 23.24
CA VAL A 337 -3.99 -13.34 24.08
C VAL A 337 -4.79 -14.26 24.99
N ASP A 338 -4.67 -14.06 26.30
CA ASP A 338 -5.46 -14.82 27.29
C ASP A 338 -6.27 -13.94 28.24
N TYR A 339 -6.40 -12.64 27.92
CA TYR A 339 -7.22 -11.68 28.67
C TYR A 339 -8.63 -12.21 28.98
N SER A 340 -9.10 -11.93 30.20
CA SER A 340 -10.42 -12.26 30.72
C SER A 340 -11.14 -10.97 31.09
N ILE A 341 -12.32 -10.75 30.48
CA ILE A 341 -13.16 -9.58 30.76
C ILE A 341 -13.60 -9.57 32.23
N GLU A 342 -14.05 -10.73 32.75
CA GLU A 342 -14.52 -10.87 34.13
C GLU A 342 -13.47 -10.51 35.20
N ASN A 343 -12.21 -10.87 34.95
CA ASN A 343 -11.13 -10.69 35.91
C ASN A 343 -10.26 -9.45 35.62
N GLU A 344 -10.50 -8.77 34.50
CA GLU A 344 -9.66 -7.70 33.94
C GLU A 344 -8.15 -8.03 33.96
N ARG A 345 -7.81 -9.28 33.66
CA ARG A 345 -6.45 -9.82 33.73
C ARG A 345 -6.13 -10.74 32.58
N GLY A 346 -4.84 -10.87 32.31
CA GLY A 346 -4.27 -11.73 31.29
C GLY A 346 -3.39 -10.97 30.31
N ASN A 347 -2.77 -11.73 29.44
CA ASN A 347 -1.85 -11.32 28.41
C ASN A 347 -2.56 -10.60 27.27
N VAL A 348 -2.05 -9.41 26.94
CA VAL A 348 -2.47 -8.57 25.82
C VAL A 348 -1.30 -8.30 24.88
N LEU A 349 -1.60 -8.00 23.63
CA LEU A 349 -0.59 -7.61 22.65
C LEU A 349 -0.34 -6.11 22.73
N ILE A 350 0.93 -5.72 22.71
CA ILE A 350 1.35 -4.32 22.77
C ILE A 350 2.29 -3.94 21.62
N ASN A 351 2.31 -2.65 21.30
CA ASN A 351 3.33 -2.00 20.49
C ASN A 351 4.21 -1.16 21.42
N THR A 352 5.50 -1.09 21.14
CA THR A 352 6.45 -0.37 22.00
C THR A 352 7.10 0.77 21.25
N GLY A 353 6.98 1.98 21.79
CA GLY A 353 7.67 3.18 21.34
C GLY A 353 8.76 3.60 22.33
N TYR A 354 9.89 4.07 21.82
CA TYR A 354 10.97 4.63 22.60
C TYR A 354 11.17 6.09 22.22
N VAL A 355 11.15 6.97 23.22
CA VAL A 355 11.33 8.41 23.08
C VAL A 355 12.38 8.87 24.11
N ASP A 356 13.12 9.92 23.78
CA ASP A 356 14.02 10.59 24.75
C ASP A 356 13.18 11.16 25.90
N LYS A 357 13.60 10.92 27.16
CA LYS A 357 12.88 11.36 28.36
C LYS A 357 12.57 12.86 28.35
N LYS A 358 13.37 13.70 27.70
CA LYS A 358 13.12 15.15 27.66
C LYS A 358 11.77 15.55 27.04
N TYR A 359 11.12 14.66 26.29
CA TYR A 359 9.80 14.88 25.68
C TYR A 359 8.64 14.27 26.48
N GLU A 360 8.87 13.92 27.75
CA GLU A 360 7.89 13.23 28.59
C GLU A 360 6.55 13.97 28.68
N ASP A 361 6.59 15.28 28.93
CA ASP A 361 5.39 16.12 29.09
C ASP A 361 4.61 16.20 27.77
N GLU A 362 5.28 16.44 26.65
CA GLU A 362 4.64 16.53 25.33
C GLU A 362 4.03 15.19 24.91
N VAL A 363 4.72 14.08 25.18
CA VAL A 363 4.19 12.72 24.92
C VAL A 363 2.95 12.46 25.77
N LEU A 364 2.98 12.83 27.05
CA LEU A 364 1.85 12.63 27.95
C LEU A 364 0.62 13.44 27.49
N ASP A 365 0.81 14.68 27.04
CA ASP A 365 -0.26 15.52 26.50
C ASP A 365 -0.87 14.93 25.21
N ILE A 366 -0.03 14.37 24.33
CA ILE A 366 -0.50 13.66 23.14
C ILE A 366 -1.33 12.42 23.53
N LEU A 367 -0.88 11.63 24.50
CA LEU A 367 -1.62 10.45 24.97
C LEU A 367 -2.96 10.85 25.59
N LYS A 368 -3.00 11.96 26.33
CA LYS A 368 -4.25 12.56 26.85
C LYS A 368 -5.20 12.97 25.72
N GLU A 369 -4.71 13.58 24.65
CA GLU A 369 -5.51 13.92 23.46
C GLU A 369 -6.07 12.65 22.79
N CYS A 370 -5.26 11.60 22.65
CA CYS A 370 -5.67 10.31 22.08
C CYS A 370 -6.79 9.65 22.90
N PHE A 371 -6.71 9.72 24.22
CA PHE A 371 -7.74 9.19 25.11
C PHE A 371 -9.05 9.97 25.02
N LYS A 372 -8.98 11.31 25.03
CA LYS A 372 -10.15 12.18 24.88
C LYS A 372 -10.86 11.95 23.54
N SER A 373 -10.08 11.74 22.48
CA SER A 373 -10.60 11.43 21.14
C SER A 373 -11.03 9.97 20.96
N LYS A 374 -10.86 9.11 21.97
CA LYS A 374 -11.16 7.68 21.94
C LYS A 374 -10.42 6.91 20.84
N THR A 375 -9.22 7.35 20.48
CA THR A 375 -8.39 6.73 19.43
C THR A 375 -7.42 5.68 19.98
N LEU A 376 -7.29 5.58 21.31
CA LEU A 376 -6.62 4.48 22.00
C LEU A 376 -7.47 3.22 22.01
N ILE A 377 -6.82 2.06 22.11
CA ILE A 377 -7.51 0.78 22.13
C ILE A 377 -8.16 0.52 23.49
N SER A 378 -7.41 0.74 24.56
CA SER A 378 -7.87 0.69 25.94
C SER A 378 -7.56 2.00 26.65
N ASP A 379 -8.06 2.15 27.87
CA ASP A 379 -7.72 3.24 28.77
C ASP A 379 -6.39 3.03 29.53
N ARG A 380 -5.79 1.83 29.40
CA ARG A 380 -4.47 1.51 29.94
C ARG A 380 -3.34 1.64 28.92
N ILE A 381 -2.18 2.10 29.39
CA ILE A 381 -0.93 2.21 28.64
C ILE A 381 0.26 1.76 29.49
N GLY A 382 1.35 1.36 28.84
CA GLY A 382 2.65 1.28 29.50
C GLY A 382 3.35 2.62 29.38
N PHE A 383 3.85 3.16 30.49
CA PHE A 383 4.61 4.40 30.52
C PHE A 383 5.73 4.24 31.55
N GLU A 384 6.92 3.90 31.09
CA GLU A 384 8.05 3.55 31.94
C GLU A 384 9.29 4.35 31.56
N ILE A 385 9.99 4.91 32.54
CA ILE A 385 11.23 5.64 32.32
C ILE A 385 12.40 4.73 32.73
N LYS A 386 13.27 4.39 31.77
CA LYS A 386 14.53 3.68 32.03
C LYS A 386 15.69 4.56 31.62
N ARG A 387 16.47 5.02 32.61
CA ARG A 387 17.58 5.97 32.41
C ARG A 387 17.04 7.25 31.76
N ASP A 388 17.45 7.52 30.52
CA ASP A 388 17.04 8.70 29.73
C ASP A 388 16.09 8.35 28.58
N LEU A 389 15.49 7.16 28.61
CA LEU A 389 14.51 6.69 27.63
C LEU A 389 13.15 6.50 28.27
N LEU A 390 12.15 7.14 27.69
CA LEU A 390 10.73 6.90 27.91
C LEU A 390 10.27 5.75 27.02
N ILE A 391 9.71 4.71 27.64
CA ILE A 391 9.16 3.52 26.99
C ILE A 391 7.64 3.61 27.09
N ILE A 392 6.98 3.61 25.93
CA ILE A 392 5.53 3.73 25.80
C ILE A 392 4.99 2.42 25.22
N ASN A 393 4.05 1.77 25.91
CA ASN A 393 3.35 0.60 25.40
C ASN A 393 1.88 0.94 25.11
N THR A 394 1.43 0.70 23.88
CA THR A 394 0.03 0.85 23.48
C THR A 394 -0.53 -0.50 23.06
N LEU A 395 -1.79 -0.81 23.39
CA LEU A 395 -2.39 -2.08 22.96
C LEU A 395 -2.50 -2.18 21.45
N CYS A 396 -2.40 -3.40 20.92
CA CYS A 396 -2.66 -3.73 19.53
C CYS A 396 -4.14 -4.13 19.32
N SER A 397 -4.72 -3.81 18.16
CA SER A 397 -6.12 -4.16 17.87
C SER A 397 -6.35 -5.66 17.76
N SER A 398 -5.30 -6.42 17.46
CA SER A 398 -5.31 -7.88 17.50
C SER A 398 -5.58 -8.45 18.90
N THR A 399 -5.44 -7.66 19.97
CA THR A 399 -5.91 -8.06 21.31
C THR A 399 -7.43 -8.24 21.34
N ILE A 400 -8.18 -7.34 20.67
CA ILE A 400 -9.65 -7.47 20.54
C ILE A 400 -9.99 -8.73 19.75
N ASP A 401 -9.23 -9.01 18.67
CA ASP A 401 -9.41 -10.22 17.86
C ASP A 401 -9.25 -11.49 18.73
N GLY A 402 -8.22 -11.54 19.59
CA GLY A 402 -7.98 -12.66 20.51
C GLY A 402 -9.07 -12.86 21.56
N ILE A 403 -9.55 -11.76 22.15
CA ILE A 403 -10.67 -11.79 23.12
C ILE A 403 -11.93 -12.36 22.46
N LEU A 404 -12.29 -11.83 21.28
CA LEU A 404 -13.47 -12.28 20.54
C LEU A 404 -13.39 -13.76 20.17
N ILE A 405 -12.23 -14.24 19.70
CA ILE A 405 -12.00 -15.64 19.35
C ILE A 405 -12.13 -16.54 20.59
N LYS A 406 -11.60 -16.13 21.74
CA LYS A 406 -11.72 -16.87 23.00
C LYS A 406 -13.17 -16.97 23.47
N CYS A 407 -14.00 -15.98 23.17
CA CYS A 407 -15.44 -15.99 23.41
C CYS A 407 -16.25 -16.71 22.32
N GLY A 408 -15.61 -17.36 21.34
CA GLY A 408 -16.28 -18.16 20.31
C GLY A 408 -16.67 -17.40 19.04
N VAL A 409 -16.28 -16.12 18.89
CA VAL A 409 -16.56 -15.32 17.70
C VAL A 409 -15.41 -15.49 16.67
N PRO A 410 -15.65 -16.06 15.48
CA PRO A 410 -14.60 -16.28 14.50
C PRO A 410 -14.25 -14.99 13.75
N VAL A 411 -13.20 -14.31 14.21
CA VAL A 411 -12.70 -13.07 13.63
C VAL A 411 -11.72 -13.33 12.49
N MET A 412 -11.96 -12.68 11.35
CA MET A 412 -11.11 -12.73 10.17
C MET A 412 -10.48 -11.37 9.89
N PRO A 413 -9.19 -11.14 10.18
CA PRO A 413 -8.47 -9.95 9.73
C PRO A 413 -8.55 -9.82 8.21
N TYR A 414 -8.94 -8.65 7.72
CA TYR A 414 -9.23 -8.45 6.29
C TYR A 414 -8.27 -7.45 5.65
N TYR A 415 -8.31 -6.19 6.08
CA TYR A 415 -7.45 -5.11 5.55
C TYR A 415 -6.85 -4.27 6.67
N GLY A 416 -5.64 -3.76 6.45
CA GLY A 416 -5.05 -2.67 7.22
C GLY A 416 -4.81 -1.47 6.32
N GLY A 417 -5.02 -0.25 6.83
CA GLY A 417 -5.00 0.93 5.97
C GLY A 417 -5.16 2.26 6.71
N ILE A 418 -5.36 3.31 5.92
CA ILE A 418 -5.61 4.68 6.38
C ILE A 418 -7.10 4.97 6.35
N LEU A 419 -7.68 5.31 7.50
CA LEU A 419 -9.04 5.77 7.66
C LEU A 419 -9.08 7.30 7.80
N GLU A 420 -9.85 7.96 6.94
CA GLU A 420 -10.23 9.36 7.08
C GLU A 420 -11.43 9.47 8.04
N ILE A 421 -11.21 10.00 9.25
CA ILE A 421 -12.19 10.00 10.34
C ILE A 421 -13.43 10.80 9.96
N ALA A 422 -13.25 12.03 9.47
CA ALA A 422 -14.34 12.94 9.15
C ALA A 422 -15.34 12.35 8.15
N LYS A 423 -14.85 11.47 7.26
CA LYS A 423 -15.66 10.81 6.23
C LYS A 423 -15.97 9.36 6.56
N ASN A 424 -15.47 8.82 7.68
CA ASN A 424 -15.59 7.43 8.09
C ASN A 424 -15.26 6.45 6.97
N ARG A 425 -14.13 6.65 6.28
CA ARG A 425 -13.80 5.86 5.09
C ARG A 425 -12.31 5.63 4.94
N PHE A 426 -11.92 4.44 4.48
CA PHE A 426 -10.55 4.16 4.12
C PHE A 426 -10.14 4.88 2.83
N ILE A 427 -8.91 5.37 2.74
CA ILE A 427 -8.36 6.02 1.52
C ILE A 427 -7.26 5.19 0.86
N ASP A 428 -6.57 4.36 1.65
CA ASP A 428 -5.57 3.40 1.23
C ASP A 428 -5.62 2.16 2.11
N MET A 429 -5.33 0.99 1.52
CA MET A 429 -5.34 -0.29 2.23
C MET A 429 -4.52 -1.37 1.54
N ILE A 430 -4.08 -2.33 2.36
CA ILE A 430 -3.41 -3.56 1.94
C ILE A 430 -4.11 -4.74 2.62
N ALA A 431 -4.40 -5.79 1.85
CA ALA A 431 -4.98 -7.01 2.40
C ALA A 431 -3.94 -7.75 3.25
N TYR A 432 -4.28 -8.17 4.46
CA TYR A 432 -3.34 -8.91 5.31
C TYR A 432 -2.90 -10.25 4.69
N GLU A 433 -3.74 -10.87 3.85
CA GLU A 433 -3.39 -12.09 3.12
C GLU A 433 -2.34 -11.88 2.01
N GLY A 434 -2.21 -10.64 1.50
CA GLY A 434 -1.40 -10.31 0.33
C GLY A 434 -0.07 -9.63 0.65
N THR A 435 0.38 -9.64 1.91
CA THR A 435 1.60 -8.93 2.32
C THR A 435 2.36 -9.70 3.40
N SER A 436 3.67 -9.51 3.45
CA SER A 436 4.52 -9.96 4.57
C SER A 436 4.88 -8.84 5.56
N LEU A 437 4.54 -7.60 5.21
CA LEU A 437 4.66 -6.40 6.04
C LEU A 437 3.32 -6.07 6.71
N ASP A 438 3.39 -5.49 7.90
CA ASP A 438 2.22 -4.89 8.53
C ASP A 438 1.76 -3.66 7.73
N PRO A 439 0.52 -3.60 7.23
CA PRO A 439 -0.03 -2.42 6.59
C PRO A 439 0.10 -1.13 7.43
N HIS A 440 0.03 -1.21 8.77
CA HIS A 440 0.25 -0.04 9.63
C HIS A 440 1.71 0.43 9.55
N GLU A 441 2.66 -0.50 9.46
CA GLU A 441 4.07 -0.23 9.14
C GLU A 441 4.29 0.20 7.67
N VAL A 442 3.30 0.09 6.79
CA VAL A 442 3.35 0.66 5.43
C VAL A 442 2.75 2.07 5.37
N PHE A 443 1.72 2.37 6.18
CA PHE A 443 1.01 3.65 6.10
C PHE A 443 1.27 4.69 7.22
N PHE A 444 1.90 4.33 8.33
CA PHE A 444 2.35 5.22 9.42
C PHE A 444 2.96 6.58 9.00
N ASN A 445 3.76 6.66 7.93
CA ASN A 445 4.32 7.96 7.48
C ASN A 445 3.31 8.80 6.66
N LYS A 446 2.18 8.21 6.26
CA LYS A 446 1.14 8.85 5.44
C LYS A 446 -0.06 9.34 6.27
N VAL A 447 -0.03 9.18 7.60
CA VAL A 447 -1.13 9.60 8.48
C VAL A 447 -0.71 10.78 9.35
N ASP A 448 -1.63 11.72 9.57
CA ASP A 448 -1.46 12.84 10.50
C ASP A 448 -1.80 12.46 11.96
N GLY A 449 -2.54 11.36 12.15
CA GLY A 449 -3.01 10.90 13.45
C GLY A 449 -4.23 11.66 13.99
N LYS A 450 -4.77 12.63 13.24
CA LYS A 450 -5.92 13.46 13.62
C LYS A 450 -7.07 13.34 12.63
N ASN A 451 -6.85 13.68 11.36
CA ASN A 451 -7.88 13.54 10.31
C ASN A 451 -7.79 12.18 9.63
N THR A 452 -6.58 11.65 9.52
CA THR A 452 -6.21 10.38 8.93
C THR A 452 -5.53 9.53 9.98
N ILE A 453 -6.01 8.31 10.17
CA ILE A 453 -5.50 7.40 11.19
C ILE A 453 -5.33 6.00 10.63
N LEU A 454 -4.43 5.25 11.22
CA LEU A 454 -4.30 3.83 10.92
C LEU A 454 -5.48 3.08 11.51
N SER A 455 -6.04 2.17 10.73
CA SER A 455 -7.17 1.34 11.13
C SER A 455 -7.12 0.00 10.43
N GLY A 456 -7.84 -0.97 10.98
CA GLY A 456 -7.98 -2.29 10.38
C GLY A 456 -9.44 -2.71 10.29
N VAL A 457 -9.78 -3.39 9.19
CA VAL A 457 -11.08 -4.01 8.96
C VAL A 457 -10.98 -5.50 9.27
N ARG A 458 -11.95 -6.00 10.02
CA ARG A 458 -12.19 -7.42 10.27
C ARG A 458 -13.54 -7.82 9.73
N LYS A 459 -13.70 -9.11 9.45
CA LYS A 459 -14.99 -9.74 9.11
C LYS A 459 -15.35 -10.79 10.17
N VAL A 460 -16.63 -10.95 10.43
CA VAL A 460 -17.20 -12.08 11.18
C VAL A 460 -18.47 -12.57 10.47
N PRO A 461 -18.89 -13.84 10.67
CA PRO A 461 -20.19 -14.32 10.20
C PRO A 461 -21.32 -13.49 10.78
N MET A 462 -22.36 -13.20 9.99
CA MET A 462 -23.50 -12.41 10.47
C MET A 462 -24.24 -13.02 11.65
N ALA A 463 -24.16 -14.35 11.81
CA ALA A 463 -24.74 -15.05 12.95
C ALA A 463 -24.10 -14.65 14.29
N ALA A 464 -22.84 -14.20 14.29
CA ALA A 464 -22.12 -13.78 15.49
C ALA A 464 -22.35 -12.30 15.85
N GLN A 465 -23.30 -11.61 15.20
CA GLN A 465 -23.52 -10.17 15.40
C GLN A 465 -23.89 -9.84 16.84
N GLU A 466 -24.82 -10.60 17.44
CA GLU A 466 -25.30 -10.36 18.80
C GLU A 466 -24.18 -10.60 19.83
N ASP A 467 -23.48 -11.74 19.72
CA ASP A 467 -22.32 -12.05 20.57
C ASP A 467 -21.23 -11.00 20.46
N LEU A 468 -20.89 -10.57 19.24
CA LEU A 468 -19.90 -9.51 19.01
C LEU A 468 -20.30 -8.21 19.75
N ILE A 469 -21.55 -7.78 19.64
CA ILE A 469 -22.02 -6.54 20.27
C ILE A 469 -21.98 -6.68 21.79
N ASN A 470 -22.43 -7.82 22.33
CA ASN A 470 -22.44 -8.07 23.77
C ASN A 470 -21.02 -8.07 24.35
N ILE A 471 -20.09 -8.82 23.75
CA ILE A 471 -18.69 -8.90 24.19
C ILE A 471 -18.02 -7.52 24.12
N VAL A 472 -18.24 -6.76 23.05
CA VAL A 472 -17.65 -5.41 22.90
C VAL A 472 -18.21 -4.44 23.94
N ASN A 473 -19.51 -4.51 24.24
CA ASN A 473 -20.14 -3.69 25.27
C ASN A 473 -19.61 -4.03 26.67
N GLU A 474 -19.46 -5.33 26.98
CA GLU A 474 -18.88 -5.80 28.24
C GLU A 474 -17.40 -5.40 28.37
N LEU A 475 -16.62 -5.48 27.29
CA LEU A 475 -15.22 -5.10 27.29
C LEU A 475 -15.02 -3.59 27.56
N GLY A 476 -15.93 -2.73 27.09
CA GLY A 476 -15.93 -1.30 27.38
C GLY A 476 -14.73 -0.51 26.81
N TRP A 477 -13.93 -1.11 25.93
CA TRP A 477 -12.74 -0.51 25.33
C TRP A 477 -13.07 0.42 24.16
N THR A 478 -12.25 1.45 23.96
CA THR A 478 -12.46 2.48 22.92
C THR A 478 -11.94 2.10 21.54
N GLY A 479 -11.17 1.00 21.43
CA GLY A 479 -10.48 0.61 20.19
C GLY A 479 -11.36 0.20 19.03
N LEU A 480 -12.64 -0.12 19.28
CA LEU A 480 -13.60 -0.45 18.22
C LEU A 480 -14.31 0.83 17.75
N HIS A 481 -14.06 1.19 16.49
CA HIS A 481 -14.61 2.39 15.87
C HIS A 481 -16.05 2.19 15.38
N LYS A 482 -16.31 1.07 14.69
CA LYS A 482 -17.61 0.83 14.05
C LYS A 482 -17.89 -0.64 13.81
N ILE A 483 -19.13 -1.06 14.04
CA ILE A 483 -19.67 -2.36 13.60
C ILE A 483 -20.63 -2.11 12.43
N GLY A 484 -20.43 -2.85 11.34
CA GLY A 484 -21.21 -2.74 10.12
C GLY A 484 -22.51 -3.52 10.19
N LYS A 485 -23.44 -3.23 9.27
CA LYS A 485 -24.62 -4.06 9.09
C LYS A 485 -24.27 -5.33 8.30
N PRO A 486 -24.95 -6.46 8.54
CA PRO A 486 -24.78 -7.66 7.75
C PRO A 486 -24.94 -7.39 6.24
N ASN A 487 -24.08 -8.00 5.41
CA ASN A 487 -24.06 -7.85 3.95
C ASN A 487 -23.86 -6.42 3.41
N ASN A 488 -23.42 -5.48 4.25
CA ASN A 488 -23.20 -4.09 3.85
C ASN A 488 -21.72 -3.74 3.94
N ASP A 489 -21.32 -2.79 3.11
CA ASP A 489 -19.98 -2.21 3.16
C ASP A 489 -19.76 -1.50 4.49
N ILE A 490 -18.52 -1.50 4.95
CA ILE A 490 -18.09 -0.77 6.13
C ILE A 490 -16.95 0.17 5.78
N CYS A 491 -17.13 1.46 6.04
CA CYS A 491 -16.11 2.48 5.79
C CYS A 491 -15.52 2.44 4.36
N GLY A 492 -16.36 2.17 3.37
CA GLY A 492 -15.95 2.05 1.96
C GLY A 492 -15.30 0.71 1.59
N VAL A 493 -15.34 -0.29 2.47
CA VAL A 493 -14.80 -1.64 2.24
C VAL A 493 -15.94 -2.64 2.09
N LYS A 494 -15.91 -3.39 0.99
CA LYS A 494 -16.93 -4.39 0.67
C LYS A 494 -16.83 -5.59 1.56
N VAL A 495 -17.94 -5.96 2.15
CA VAL A 495 -18.08 -7.18 2.95
C VAL A 495 -18.92 -8.18 2.16
N GLU A 496 -18.46 -9.43 2.11
CA GLU A 496 -19.12 -10.50 1.36
C GLU A 496 -20.50 -10.83 1.95
N LYS A 497 -21.33 -11.52 1.17
CA LYS A 497 -22.60 -12.05 1.68
C LYS A 497 -22.35 -12.99 2.87
N ASN A 498 -23.30 -13.05 3.79
CA ASN A 498 -23.25 -13.84 5.04
C ASN A 498 -22.23 -13.35 6.07
N MET A 499 -21.61 -12.20 5.85
CA MET A 499 -20.64 -11.59 6.75
C MET A 499 -21.11 -10.21 7.23
N LEU A 500 -20.57 -9.75 8.36
CA LEU A 500 -20.51 -8.34 8.70
C LEU A 500 -19.05 -7.93 8.93
N GLY A 501 -18.74 -6.66 8.70
CA GLY A 501 -17.44 -6.09 9.00
C GLY A 501 -17.44 -5.26 10.27
N PHE A 502 -16.29 -5.13 10.92
CA PHE A 502 -16.05 -4.12 11.96
C PHE A 502 -14.69 -3.45 11.76
N VAL A 503 -14.56 -2.21 12.23
CA VAL A 503 -13.35 -1.40 12.13
C VAL A 503 -12.81 -1.13 13.52
N SER A 504 -11.50 -1.33 13.69
CA SER A 504 -10.76 -0.97 14.90
C SER A 504 -9.63 -0.01 14.57
N PHE A 505 -9.29 0.87 15.50
CA PHE A 505 -8.13 1.76 15.36
C PHE A 505 -6.80 1.00 15.47
N GLY A 506 -5.76 1.54 14.82
CA GLY A 506 -4.41 1.04 14.92
C GLY A 506 -3.77 1.42 16.26
N GLY A 507 -3.16 0.46 16.94
CA GLY A 507 -2.51 0.68 18.24
C GLY A 507 -1.31 1.64 18.18
N VAL A 508 -0.75 1.85 16.99
CA VAL A 508 0.40 2.73 16.75
C VAL A 508 0.00 4.17 16.40
N ASN A 509 -1.30 4.52 16.38
CA ASN A 509 -1.75 5.89 16.11
C ASN A 509 -1.13 6.95 17.05
N PRO A 510 -1.00 6.71 18.37
CA PRO A 510 -0.33 7.68 19.24
C PRO A 510 1.11 7.96 18.83
N PHE A 511 1.84 6.94 18.36
CA PHE A 511 3.20 7.09 17.89
C PHE A 511 3.30 7.93 16.62
N ALA A 512 2.29 7.87 15.74
CA ALA A 512 2.23 8.71 14.55
C ALA A 512 2.05 10.18 14.94
N ILE A 513 1.19 10.47 15.91
CA ILE A 513 0.99 11.84 16.43
C ILE A 513 2.26 12.37 17.07
N ILE A 514 2.95 11.56 17.90
CA ILE A 514 4.25 11.92 18.50
C ILE A 514 5.23 12.31 17.40
N LYS A 515 5.41 11.46 16.39
CA LYS A 515 6.30 11.75 15.25
C LYS A 515 5.93 13.05 14.53
N ASN A 516 4.64 13.27 14.26
CA ASN A 516 4.16 14.45 13.53
C ASN A 516 4.29 15.76 14.32
N ASN A 517 4.51 15.68 15.64
CA ASN A 517 4.89 16.83 16.47
C ASN A 517 6.42 17.04 16.52
N ASN A 518 7.17 16.48 15.57
CA ASN A 518 8.63 16.55 15.49
C ASN A 518 9.36 15.92 16.70
N ILE A 519 8.72 14.96 17.37
CA ILE A 519 9.35 14.20 18.46
C ILE A 519 9.92 12.90 17.88
N PRO A 520 11.26 12.69 17.95
CA PRO A 520 11.87 11.45 17.48
C PRO A 520 11.37 10.25 18.28
N ILE A 521 10.83 9.25 17.58
CA ILE A 521 10.33 8.02 18.18
C ILE A 521 10.85 6.81 17.41
N LYS A 522 11.39 5.84 18.15
CA LYS A 522 11.74 4.52 17.61
C LYS A 522 10.63 3.54 17.97
N ILE A 523 10.10 2.83 16.98
CA ILE A 523 8.94 1.94 17.18
C ILE A 523 9.36 0.50 16.94
N LEU A 524 8.98 -0.38 17.86
CA LEU A 524 8.96 -1.82 17.67
C LEU A 524 7.47 -2.24 17.66
N ALA A 525 6.90 -2.33 16.46
CA ALA A 525 5.51 -2.72 16.27
C ALA A 525 5.33 -4.24 16.38
N LEU A 526 4.16 -4.70 16.82
CA LEU A 526 3.67 -6.09 16.66
C LEU A 526 4.40 -7.24 17.39
N HIS A 527 5.19 -7.01 18.44
CA HIS A 527 6.12 -8.07 18.89
C HIS A 527 6.09 -8.48 20.35
N ASP A 528 5.34 -7.81 21.22
CA ASP A 528 5.41 -8.12 22.65
C ASP A 528 4.05 -8.42 23.28
N ILE A 529 4.13 -9.24 24.32
CA ILE A 529 3.03 -9.66 25.17
C ILE A 529 3.28 -9.04 26.53
N LYS A 530 2.25 -8.46 27.12
CA LYS A 530 2.33 -7.94 28.48
C LYS A 530 1.09 -8.31 29.26
N GLU A 531 1.23 -8.54 30.56
CA GLU A 531 0.07 -8.72 31.42
C GLU A 531 -0.67 -7.38 31.51
N TYR A 532 -1.99 -7.38 31.30
CA TYR A 532 -2.81 -6.16 31.31
C TYR A 532 -2.73 -5.41 32.66
N SER A 533 -2.47 -6.13 33.74
CA SER A 533 -2.33 -5.58 35.09
C SER A 533 -1.05 -4.75 35.27
N GLU A 534 -0.02 -4.96 34.45
CA GLU A 534 1.22 -4.17 34.44
C GLU A 534 1.11 -2.86 33.66
N LEU A 535 -0.01 -2.63 32.97
CA LEU A 535 -0.33 -1.37 32.32
C LEU A 535 -1.07 -0.48 33.31
N ILE A 536 -0.78 0.82 33.28
CA ILE A 536 -1.39 1.80 34.17
C ILE A 536 -2.57 2.48 33.48
N HIS A 537 -3.61 2.82 34.25
CA HIS A 537 -4.70 3.61 33.71
C HIS A 537 -4.18 5.01 33.37
N LEU A 538 -4.51 5.51 32.18
CA LEU A 538 -4.07 6.85 31.78
C LEU A 538 -4.56 7.93 32.75
N LYS A 539 -5.70 7.72 33.42
CA LYS A 539 -6.20 8.62 34.47
C LYS A 539 -5.26 8.79 35.65
N GLU A 540 -4.39 7.82 35.93
CA GLU A 540 -3.39 7.88 37.01
C GLU A 540 -2.18 8.76 36.63
N LEU A 541 -2.02 9.06 35.34
CA LEU A 541 -1.02 9.98 34.79
C LEU A 541 -1.57 11.40 34.56
N ILE A 542 -2.85 11.66 34.88
CA ILE A 542 -3.55 12.93 34.63
C ILE A 542 -3.63 13.77 35.90
#